data_AF-A0A413LPL1-F1
#
_entry.id   AF-A0A413LPL1-F1
#
_cell.length_a   1.000
_cell.length_b   1.000
_cell.length_c   1.000
_cell.angle_alpha   90.00
_cell.angle_beta   90.00
_cell.angle_gamma   90.00
#
_symmetry.space_group_name_H-M   'P 1'
#
loop_
_entity.id
_entity.type
_entity.pdbx_description
1 polymer ?
#
loop_
_entity_poly.entity_id
_entity_poly.type
_entity_poly.pdbx_seq_one_letter_code
_entity_poly.pdbx_strand_id
1 'polypeptide(L)'
;MANSKKKKPKVAQLSPIKYIQEKGRKLPVYECFINNNWELYGVTYVIITRQHKSGNYTLGYYLVDTFCRGVKDTTFRFNIDEFEYEEFKQIIFDNSDPLLVSYKEAHNIIFGAISYAEDCGFKPCPQFNLTQYLLEEDTEEIPLIEYEFGKDGQPCLVVDSQLEASYYLPTLKNNVGENYDCIILDEEIEEENIDDLENISDILDNMSEEELNQLSIRLKQFQADQKKYLSSPKTIYAYQHPEYPAELKLNYPEELQDLFKGKYNYNLPEDCIERISSIPQKNLAADLKHIIRYEIGRTYLLAEKDDWDEDDVIATLSHVLLFIAGLRLEECLEEILEILRQSSDFMDYHFGYIAENLLIPALYEAGHNQLQRLSDFMKEPGLDSFNKSCVYYMIQNIAHNEPERREEIIDWFRTELNYRIANNKDLSTFDSDLGAGLCNALIDLKAEELLPEIKQLYEVCDINILVNGDYEETKKYILSDDELSSSYTIDRKNIYDTYKNYKSYFN
;
A
#
# COMPACT_ATOMS: atom_id res chain seq x y z
N MET A 1 47.46 -59.79 36.27
CA MET A 1 47.80 -58.38 35.96
C MET A 1 46.85 -57.90 34.88
N ALA A 2 45.82 -57.12 35.23
CA ALA A 2 44.97 -56.43 34.27
C ALA A 2 45.35 -54.95 34.30
N ASN A 3 45.95 -54.46 33.22
CA ASN A 3 46.40 -53.07 33.10
C ASN A 3 45.18 -52.16 32.86
N SER A 4 44.83 -51.33 33.84
CA SER A 4 43.84 -50.27 33.67
C SER A 4 44.43 -49.13 32.82
N LYS A 5 43.95 -48.97 31.58
CA LYS A 5 44.20 -47.74 30.80
C LYS A 5 43.31 -46.62 31.35
N LYS A 6 43.93 -45.63 32.00
CA LYS A 6 43.28 -44.37 32.41
C LYS A 6 42.72 -43.66 31.16
N LYS A 7 41.41 -43.43 31.12
CA LYS A 7 40.76 -42.56 30.13
C LYS A 7 41.27 -41.12 30.33
N LYS A 8 41.82 -40.52 29.26
CA LYS A 8 42.09 -39.06 29.22
C LYS A 8 40.77 -38.30 29.32
N PRO A 9 40.70 -37.16 30.03
CA PRO A 9 39.48 -36.37 30.12
C PRO A 9 39.11 -35.84 28.73
N LYS A 10 37.87 -36.05 28.30
CA LYS A 10 37.31 -35.38 27.11
C LYS A 10 37.26 -33.88 27.43
N VAL A 11 37.96 -33.07 26.64
CA VAL A 11 37.80 -31.60 26.68
C VAL A 11 36.34 -31.32 26.32
N ALA A 12 35.58 -30.71 27.22
CA ALA A 12 34.20 -30.33 26.95
C ALA A 12 34.20 -29.28 25.83
N GLN A 13 33.50 -29.56 24.73
CA GLN A 13 33.31 -28.61 23.64
C GLN A 13 32.41 -27.49 24.16
N LEU A 14 32.88 -26.24 24.11
CA LEU A 14 32.10 -25.08 24.52
C LEU A 14 30.88 -24.93 23.60
N SER A 15 29.73 -24.51 24.14
CA SER A 15 28.60 -24.10 23.31
C SER A 15 28.96 -22.83 22.52
N PRO A 16 28.31 -22.55 21.37
CA PRO A 16 28.56 -21.35 20.58
C PRO A 16 28.53 -20.04 21.40
N ILE A 17 27.50 -19.88 22.23
CA ILE A 17 27.33 -18.71 23.12
C ILE A 17 28.53 -18.55 24.07
N LYS A 18 28.90 -19.64 24.76
CA LYS A 18 30.02 -19.61 25.72
C LYS A 18 31.36 -19.42 25.01
N TYR A 19 31.49 -19.95 23.78
CA TYR A 19 32.66 -19.72 22.95
C TYR A 19 32.79 -18.24 22.60
N ILE A 20 31.72 -17.61 22.10
CA ILE A 20 31.71 -16.18 21.74
C ILE A 20 32.11 -15.33 22.95
N GLN A 21 31.50 -15.56 24.12
CA GLN A 21 31.84 -14.83 25.35
C GLN A 21 33.31 -14.96 25.78
N GLU A 22 33.89 -16.16 25.69
CA GLU A 22 35.25 -16.40 26.18
C GLU A 22 36.35 -16.14 25.14
N LYS A 23 36.02 -16.26 23.85
CA LYS A 23 36.97 -16.38 22.73
C LYS A 23 36.66 -15.50 21.52
N GLY A 24 35.48 -14.89 21.40
CA GLY A 24 35.07 -14.09 20.23
C GLY A 24 36.11 -13.04 19.84
N ARG A 25 36.45 -12.15 20.78
CA ARG A 25 37.50 -11.11 20.62
C ARG A 25 38.91 -11.63 20.32
N LYS A 26 39.17 -12.92 20.56
CA LYS A 26 40.49 -13.54 20.32
C LYS A 26 40.61 -14.11 18.91
N LEU A 27 39.51 -14.18 18.17
CA LEU A 27 39.54 -14.56 16.77
C LEU A 27 40.03 -13.35 15.95
N PRO A 28 40.96 -13.54 15.00
CA PRO A 28 41.34 -12.47 14.08
C PRO A 28 40.13 -12.00 13.27
N VAL A 29 40.01 -10.68 13.12
CA VAL A 29 39.05 -10.09 12.17
C VAL A 29 39.48 -10.46 10.75
N TYR A 30 38.52 -10.89 9.94
CA TYR A 30 38.72 -11.26 8.55
C TYR A 30 38.34 -10.10 7.63
N GLU A 31 37.06 -9.73 7.59
CA GLU A 31 36.55 -8.59 6.84
C GLU A 31 35.26 -8.05 7.48
N CYS A 32 34.89 -6.84 7.11
CA CYS A 32 33.72 -6.13 7.64
C CYS A 32 32.95 -5.49 6.48
N PHE A 33 31.63 -5.51 6.57
CA PHE A 33 30.75 -4.92 5.56
C PHE A 33 29.76 -3.97 6.19
N ILE A 34 29.36 -2.95 5.42
CA ILE A 34 28.25 -2.06 5.73
C ILE A 34 27.43 -1.82 4.47
N ASN A 35 26.12 -1.61 4.59
CA ASN A 35 25.32 -1.23 3.42
C ASN A 35 25.72 0.16 2.88
N ASN A 36 25.74 0.33 1.57
CA ASN A 36 25.97 1.62 0.91
C ASN A 36 24.84 2.62 1.23
N ASN A 37 25.12 3.92 1.08
CA ASN A 37 24.18 5.03 1.31
C ASN A 37 23.54 5.05 2.70
N TRP A 38 24.17 4.43 3.70
CA TRP A 38 23.64 4.37 5.06
C TRP A 38 23.46 5.75 5.69
N GLU A 39 24.25 6.74 5.27
CA GLU A 39 24.13 8.13 5.70
C GLU A 39 22.82 8.80 5.25
N LEU A 40 22.21 8.33 4.15
CA LEU A 40 20.94 8.87 3.63
C LEU A 40 19.74 8.33 4.39
N TYR A 41 19.75 7.04 4.73
CA TYR A 41 18.59 6.32 5.27
C TYR A 41 18.62 6.20 6.80
N GLY A 42 19.78 6.39 7.43
CA GLY A 42 19.92 6.39 8.89
C GLY A 42 19.79 5.03 9.58
N VAL A 43 19.61 3.96 8.79
CA VAL A 43 19.57 2.57 9.27
C VAL A 43 20.44 1.72 8.35
N THR A 44 21.30 0.88 8.92
CA THR A 44 22.24 0.06 8.16
C THR A 44 22.58 -1.25 8.84
N TYR A 45 22.91 -2.26 8.03
CA TYR A 45 23.50 -3.49 8.53
C TYR A 45 25.02 -3.37 8.53
N VAL A 46 25.62 -3.64 9.69
CA VAL A 46 27.07 -3.81 9.83
C VAL A 46 27.36 -5.28 10.11
N ILE A 47 28.25 -5.89 9.35
CA ILE A 47 28.66 -7.28 9.49
C ILE A 47 30.13 -7.34 9.87
N ILE A 48 30.44 -8.11 10.91
CA ILE A 48 31.82 -8.34 11.37
C ILE A 48 32.13 -9.83 11.25
N THR A 49 33.08 -10.18 10.38
CA THR A 49 33.54 -11.56 10.22
C THR A 49 34.86 -11.78 10.95
N ARG A 50 34.93 -12.87 11.74
CA ARG A 50 36.18 -13.34 12.35
C ARG A 50 36.50 -14.77 11.92
N GLN A 51 37.78 -15.06 11.72
CA GLN A 51 38.23 -16.36 11.22
C GLN A 51 38.78 -17.25 12.33
N HIS A 52 38.35 -18.51 12.35
CA HIS A 52 38.89 -19.55 13.21
C HIS A 52 40.20 -20.10 12.67
N LYS A 53 41.03 -20.70 13.54
CA LYS A 53 42.26 -21.39 13.13
C LYS A 53 42.01 -22.55 12.15
N SER A 54 40.78 -23.07 12.06
CA SER A 54 40.39 -24.12 11.11
C SER A 54 40.16 -23.60 9.69
N GLY A 55 40.04 -22.28 9.50
CA GLY A 55 39.60 -21.65 8.26
C GLY A 55 38.13 -21.22 8.28
N ASN A 56 37.30 -21.80 9.16
CA ASN A 56 35.88 -21.46 9.35
C ASN A 56 35.68 -20.02 9.84
N TYR A 57 34.46 -19.51 9.72
CA TYR A 57 34.08 -18.14 10.08
C TYR A 57 33.04 -18.06 11.19
N THR A 58 33.09 -16.99 11.98
CA THR A 58 32.01 -16.56 12.87
C THR A 58 31.69 -15.11 12.56
N LEU A 59 30.41 -14.81 12.37
CA LEU A 59 29.92 -13.51 11.92
C LEU A 59 29.01 -12.90 12.98
N GLY A 60 29.13 -11.59 13.20
CA GLY A 60 28.15 -10.79 13.94
C GLY A 60 27.40 -9.88 12.98
N TYR A 61 26.09 -9.79 13.15
CA TYR A 61 25.17 -8.94 12.39
C TYR A 61 24.63 -7.87 13.31
N TYR A 62 24.67 -6.62 12.89
CA TYR A 62 24.20 -5.49 13.67
C TYR A 62 23.33 -4.61 12.80
N LEU A 63 22.02 -4.53 13.11
CA LEU A 63 21.14 -3.52 12.54
C LEU A 63 21.30 -2.25 13.36
N VAL A 64 21.96 -1.26 12.78
CA VAL A 64 22.37 -0.01 13.43
C VAL A 64 21.50 1.13 12.90
N ASP A 65 20.79 1.79 13.80
CA ASP A 65 20.10 3.05 13.58
C ASP A 65 21.03 4.19 14.02
N THR A 66 21.55 4.93 13.04
CA THR A 66 22.47 6.06 13.21
C THR A 66 21.73 7.37 13.44
N PHE A 67 20.40 7.42 13.25
CA PHE A 67 19.59 8.61 13.46
C PHE A 67 19.07 8.75 14.88
N CYS A 68 18.89 7.65 15.62
CA CYS A 68 18.27 7.72 16.94
C CYS A 68 18.54 6.51 17.85
N ARG A 69 18.25 5.28 17.42
CA ARG A 69 18.07 4.13 18.35
C ARG A 69 19.31 3.26 18.57
N GLY A 70 20.40 3.48 17.84
CA GLY A 70 21.61 2.67 17.97
C GLY A 70 21.38 1.24 17.47
N VAL A 71 21.94 0.23 18.12
CA VAL A 71 21.77 -1.17 17.67
C VAL A 71 20.35 -1.68 17.98
N LYS A 72 19.48 -1.70 16.96
CA LYS A 72 18.08 -2.15 17.03
C LYS A 72 17.95 -3.67 17.11
N ASP A 73 18.81 -4.40 16.40
CA ASP A 73 18.83 -5.87 16.43
C ASP A 73 20.24 -6.42 16.14
N THR A 74 20.53 -7.62 16.61
CA THR A 74 21.80 -8.29 16.37
C THR A 74 21.72 -9.81 16.54
N THR A 75 22.44 -10.52 15.67
CA THR A 75 22.56 -11.98 15.72
C THR A 75 23.96 -12.43 15.31
N PHE A 76 24.22 -13.73 15.35
CA PHE A 76 25.49 -14.30 14.91
C PHE A 76 25.33 -15.63 14.17
N ARG A 77 26.32 -15.94 13.33
CA ARG A 77 26.55 -17.28 12.76
C ARG A 77 27.87 -17.80 13.30
N PHE A 78 27.94 -19.07 13.70
CA PHE A 78 29.09 -19.61 14.43
C PHE A 78 29.75 -20.78 13.70
N ASN A 79 31.05 -20.64 13.48
CA ASN A 79 31.93 -21.68 12.93
C ASN A 79 31.42 -22.27 11.60
N ILE A 80 30.89 -21.41 10.73
CA ILE A 80 30.45 -21.80 9.39
C ILE A 80 31.66 -22.04 8.49
N ASP A 81 31.55 -22.95 7.52
CA ASP A 81 32.64 -23.20 6.57
C ASP A 81 32.70 -22.16 5.44
N GLU A 82 33.68 -22.30 4.54
CA GLU A 82 33.87 -21.38 3.40
C GLU A 82 32.66 -21.38 2.46
N PHE A 83 32.03 -22.52 2.26
CA PHE A 83 30.89 -22.62 1.35
C PHE A 83 29.68 -21.88 1.93
N GLU A 84 29.36 -22.12 3.21
CA GLU A 84 28.31 -21.41 3.93
C GLU A 84 28.59 -19.89 3.99
N TYR A 85 29.87 -19.50 4.06
CA TYR A 85 30.26 -18.09 4.06
C TYR A 85 30.07 -17.41 2.71
N GLU A 86 30.44 -18.07 1.62
CA GLU A 86 30.24 -17.54 0.27
C GLU A 86 28.76 -17.50 -0.12
N GLU A 87 27.97 -18.53 0.24
CA GLU A 87 26.50 -18.51 0.07
C GLU A 87 25.87 -17.35 0.86
N PHE A 88 26.35 -17.14 2.08
CA PHE A 88 25.93 -15.99 2.89
C PHE A 88 26.27 -14.65 2.22
N LYS A 89 27.49 -14.51 1.66
CA LYS A 89 27.90 -13.29 0.97
C LYS A 89 27.05 -13.05 -0.26
N GLN A 90 26.72 -14.08 -1.04
CA GLN A 90 25.80 -13.96 -2.18
C GLN A 90 24.45 -13.40 -1.72
N ILE A 91 23.83 -14.01 -0.71
CA ILE A 91 22.52 -13.54 -0.20
C ILE A 91 22.56 -12.07 0.24
N ILE A 92 23.63 -11.62 0.91
CA ILE A 92 23.74 -10.22 1.32
C ILE A 92 24.10 -9.31 0.15
N PHE A 93 24.97 -9.74 -0.76
CA PHE A 93 25.49 -8.93 -1.87
C PHE A 93 24.48 -8.81 -3.01
N ASP A 94 23.54 -9.75 -3.12
CA ASP A 94 22.45 -9.71 -4.09
C ASP A 94 21.29 -8.84 -3.57
N ASN A 95 21.05 -8.82 -2.25
CA ASN A 95 19.96 -8.05 -1.61
C ASN A 95 20.40 -6.67 -1.08
N SER A 96 21.67 -6.32 -1.16
CA SER A 96 22.20 -5.02 -0.73
C SER A 96 23.47 -4.69 -1.52
N ASP A 97 23.86 -3.42 -1.59
CA ASP A 97 25.16 -3.00 -2.14
C ASP A 97 26.14 -2.77 -0.98
N PRO A 98 26.82 -3.82 -0.44
CA PRO A 98 27.65 -3.67 0.73
C PRO A 98 29.04 -3.16 0.38
N LEU A 99 29.47 -2.14 1.11
CA LEU A 99 30.81 -1.60 1.08
C LEU A 99 31.70 -2.41 2.02
N LEU A 100 32.82 -2.90 1.48
CA LEU A 100 33.92 -3.44 2.29
C LEU A 100 34.55 -2.29 3.08
N VAL A 101 34.47 -2.37 4.40
CA VAL A 101 35.01 -1.35 5.31
C VAL A 101 36.08 -1.94 6.21
N SER A 102 36.95 -1.09 6.73
CA SER A 102 37.89 -1.49 7.76
C SER A 102 37.13 -1.81 9.06
N TYR A 103 37.73 -2.69 9.87
CA TYR A 103 37.19 -2.99 11.20
C TYR A 103 36.99 -1.73 12.06
N LYS A 104 37.86 -0.73 11.91
CA LYS A 104 37.77 0.53 12.67
C LYS A 104 36.54 1.33 12.30
N GLU A 105 36.21 1.42 11.01
CA GLU A 105 35.00 2.12 10.54
C GLU A 105 33.75 1.41 11.06
N ALA A 106 33.68 0.10 10.88
CA ALA A 106 32.55 -0.70 11.37
C ALA A 106 32.37 -0.60 12.90
N HIS A 107 33.47 -0.63 13.66
CA HIS A 107 33.45 -0.47 15.12
C HIS A 107 32.99 0.93 15.54
N ASN A 108 33.53 1.99 14.93
CA ASN A 108 33.15 3.37 15.24
C ASN A 108 31.69 3.67 14.88
N ILE A 109 31.15 3.10 13.79
CA ILE A 109 29.73 3.26 13.44
C ILE A 109 28.83 2.59 14.48
N ILE A 110 29.12 1.34 14.87
CA ILE A 110 28.32 0.62 15.86
C ILE A 110 28.36 1.34 17.22
N PHE A 111 29.55 1.62 17.76
CA PHE A 111 29.67 2.23 19.08
C PHE A 111 29.30 3.71 19.10
N GLY A 112 29.56 4.45 18.02
CA GLY A 112 29.10 5.83 17.87
C GLY A 112 27.58 5.93 17.86
N ALA A 113 26.89 5.04 17.12
CA ALA A 113 25.43 4.98 17.13
C ALA A 113 24.87 4.58 18.50
N ILE A 114 25.53 3.65 19.21
CA ILE A 114 25.15 3.29 20.60
C ILE A 114 25.29 4.50 21.52
N SER A 115 26.43 5.20 21.47
CA SER A 115 26.68 6.40 22.27
C SER A 115 25.64 7.48 22.01
N TYR A 116 25.32 7.75 20.74
CA TYR A 116 24.29 8.70 20.36
C TYR A 116 22.88 8.29 20.84
N ALA A 117 22.57 6.99 20.75
CA ALA A 117 21.31 6.46 21.22
C ALA A 117 21.15 6.54 22.75
N GLU A 118 22.23 6.38 23.50
CA GLU A 118 22.24 6.56 24.96
C GLU A 118 21.89 8.00 25.35
N ASP A 119 22.39 9.01 24.62
CA ASP A 119 22.00 10.41 24.79
C ASP A 119 20.51 10.63 24.48
N CYS A 120 19.93 9.85 23.56
CA CYS A 120 18.50 9.83 23.24
C CYS A 120 17.64 9.03 24.25
N GLY A 121 18.27 8.35 25.22
CA GLY A 121 17.60 7.52 26.23
C GLY A 121 17.36 6.07 25.82
N PHE A 122 17.94 5.63 24.71
CA PHE A 122 17.86 4.26 24.22
C PHE A 122 19.08 3.44 24.63
N LYS A 123 18.90 2.12 24.62
CA LYS A 123 19.97 1.15 24.86
C LYS A 123 20.01 0.18 23.70
N PRO A 124 21.18 -0.40 23.38
CA PRO A 124 21.25 -1.45 22.38
C PRO A 124 20.34 -2.62 22.76
N CYS A 125 19.85 -3.33 21.76
CA CYS A 125 18.98 -4.48 21.96
C CYS A 125 19.60 -5.53 22.92
N PRO A 126 18.79 -6.28 23.68
CA PRO A 126 19.31 -7.24 24.68
C PRO A 126 20.30 -8.27 24.13
N GLN A 127 20.15 -8.66 22.86
CA GLN A 127 21.00 -9.61 22.14
C GLN A 127 22.45 -9.09 22.00
N PHE A 128 22.63 -7.76 22.00
CA PHE A 128 23.95 -7.12 21.95
C PHE A 128 24.82 -7.52 23.14
N ASN A 129 24.22 -7.87 24.28
CA ASN A 129 24.96 -8.38 25.43
C ASN A 129 25.85 -9.59 25.10
N LEU A 130 25.47 -10.39 24.10
CA LEU A 130 26.25 -11.51 23.61
C LEU A 130 27.10 -11.14 22.39
N THR A 131 26.53 -10.48 21.38
CA THR A 131 27.24 -10.24 20.12
C THR A 131 28.36 -9.21 20.26
N GLN A 132 28.31 -8.32 21.26
CA GLN A 132 29.42 -7.41 21.61
C GLN A 132 30.77 -8.13 21.84
N TYR A 133 30.78 -9.42 22.15
CA TYR A 133 32.02 -10.20 22.30
C TYR A 133 32.69 -10.55 20.95
N LEU A 134 32.05 -10.22 19.83
CA LEU A 134 32.64 -10.23 18.49
C LEU A 134 33.22 -8.86 18.10
N LEU A 135 33.05 -7.85 18.95
CA LEU A 135 33.67 -6.53 18.84
C LEU A 135 34.71 -6.38 19.94
N GLU A 136 35.86 -5.79 19.65
CA GLU A 136 36.74 -5.25 20.70
C GLU A 136 35.98 -4.22 21.56
N GLU A 137 36.40 -4.10 22.82
CA GLU A 137 35.81 -3.13 23.74
C GLU A 137 36.10 -1.71 23.25
N ASP A 138 35.11 -0.82 23.38
CA ASP A 138 35.26 0.57 23.01
C ASP A 138 36.20 1.29 23.97
N THR A 139 37.46 1.41 23.54
CA THR A 139 38.59 1.92 24.32
C THR A 139 39.51 2.70 23.39
N GLU A 140 40.42 3.49 23.95
CA GLU A 140 41.41 4.27 23.19
C GLU A 140 42.36 3.43 22.32
N GLU A 141 42.33 2.09 22.42
CA GLU A 141 43.09 1.19 21.55
C GLU A 141 42.57 1.19 20.09
N ILE A 142 41.30 1.56 19.88
CA ILE A 142 40.71 1.73 18.56
C ILE A 142 40.67 3.22 18.24
N PRO A 143 41.35 3.68 17.17
CA PRO A 143 41.31 5.08 16.78
C PRO A 143 39.88 5.55 16.51
N LEU A 144 39.51 6.65 17.15
CA LEU A 144 38.23 7.32 16.95
C LEU A 144 38.14 7.89 15.52
N ILE A 145 37.04 7.60 14.85
CA ILE A 145 36.64 8.20 13.57
C ILE A 145 35.37 8.99 13.86
N GLU A 146 35.39 10.29 13.59
CA GLU A 146 34.22 11.15 13.79
C GLU A 146 33.20 10.91 12.67
N TYR A 147 32.01 10.48 13.05
CA TYR A 147 30.82 10.39 12.19
C TYR A 147 29.75 11.34 12.73
N GLU A 148 28.95 11.90 11.82
CA GLU A 148 27.76 12.65 12.18
C GLU A 148 26.59 11.67 12.39
N PHE A 149 25.97 11.72 13.57
CA PHE A 149 24.80 10.92 13.94
C PHE A 149 23.58 11.84 14.10
N GLY A 150 22.39 11.28 13.93
CA GLY A 150 21.16 12.05 13.77
C GLY A 150 20.94 12.47 12.31
N LYS A 151 19.70 12.86 12.01
CA LYS A 151 19.34 13.45 10.72
C LYS A 151 19.54 14.96 10.82
N ASP A 152 20.39 15.54 9.98
CA ASP A 152 20.79 16.95 10.05
C ASP A 152 21.29 17.39 11.45
N GLY A 153 21.94 16.45 12.16
CA GLY A 153 22.47 16.65 13.51
C GLY A 153 21.42 16.61 14.64
N GLN A 154 20.18 16.20 14.35
CA GLN A 154 19.10 16.04 15.34
C GLN A 154 18.60 14.59 15.42
N PRO A 155 18.14 14.13 16.60
CA PRO A 155 17.55 12.80 16.72
C PRO A 155 16.33 12.68 15.80
N CYS A 156 16.28 11.64 14.97
CA CYS A 156 15.16 11.37 14.09
C CYS A 156 14.67 9.93 14.30
N LEU A 157 13.51 9.77 14.90
CA LEU A 157 12.87 8.48 15.11
C LEU A 157 12.18 8.03 13.82
N VAL A 158 12.64 6.93 13.22
CA VAL A 158 11.99 6.29 12.07
C VAL A 158 11.32 4.99 12.54
N VAL A 159 10.02 4.88 12.30
CA VAL A 159 9.17 3.79 12.80
C VAL A 159 8.11 3.42 11.76
N ASP A 160 7.67 2.16 11.79
CA ASP A 160 6.82 1.59 10.74
C ASP A 160 5.33 1.92 10.95
N SER A 161 4.94 2.37 12.15
CA SER A 161 3.55 2.68 12.47
C SER A 161 3.42 3.70 13.59
N GLN A 162 2.26 4.33 13.67
CA GLN A 162 1.88 5.19 14.78
C GLN A 162 1.92 4.45 16.14
N LEU A 163 1.65 3.14 16.15
CA LEU A 163 1.76 2.30 17.35
C LEU A 163 3.21 2.15 17.81
N GLU A 164 4.14 1.84 16.90
CA GLU A 164 5.57 1.76 17.24
C GLU A 164 6.09 3.13 17.71
N ALA A 165 5.68 4.22 17.05
CA ALA A 165 6.00 5.58 17.47
C ALA A 165 5.62 5.84 18.93
N SER A 166 4.39 5.44 19.32
CA SER A 166 3.86 5.65 20.68
C SER A 166 4.71 5.02 21.78
N TYR A 167 5.45 3.96 21.46
CA TYR A 167 6.33 3.26 22.40
C TYR A 167 7.65 4.02 22.65
N TYR A 168 8.25 4.60 21.61
CA TYR A 168 9.56 5.24 21.69
C TYR A 168 9.51 6.75 21.96
N LEU A 169 8.47 7.45 21.49
CA LEU A 169 8.32 8.90 21.65
C LEU A 169 8.38 9.40 23.10
N PRO A 170 7.79 8.71 24.11
CA PRO A 170 7.92 9.15 25.50
C PRO A 170 9.37 9.13 26.00
N THR A 171 10.16 8.13 25.59
CA THR A 171 11.58 8.02 25.96
C THR A 171 12.36 9.16 25.32
N LEU A 172 12.16 9.39 24.03
CA LEU A 172 12.86 10.45 23.29
C LEU A 172 12.52 11.83 23.88
N LYS A 173 11.23 12.11 24.09
CA LYS A 173 10.77 13.37 24.70
C LYS A 173 11.35 13.63 26.09
N ASN A 174 11.49 12.59 26.91
CA ASN A 174 12.05 12.73 28.25
C ASN A 174 13.56 13.03 28.27
N ASN A 175 14.31 12.62 27.24
CA ASN A 175 15.77 12.75 27.21
C ASN A 175 16.24 13.95 26.37
N VAL A 176 15.58 14.24 25.23
CA VAL A 176 16.00 15.32 24.30
C VAL A 176 14.97 16.44 24.15
N GLY A 177 13.85 16.41 24.91
CA GLY A 177 12.84 17.48 24.92
C GLY A 177 11.96 17.45 23.67
N GLU A 178 11.80 18.57 22.98
CA GLU A 178 11.06 18.66 21.70
C GLU A 178 11.99 18.75 20.49
N ASN A 179 13.31 18.57 20.69
CA ASN A 179 14.31 18.66 19.64
C ASN A 179 14.56 17.29 19.00
N TYR A 180 13.53 16.76 18.35
CA TYR A 180 13.63 15.52 17.57
C TYR A 180 12.59 15.52 16.45
N ASP A 181 12.89 14.79 15.37
CA ASP A 181 11.93 14.47 14.33
C ASP A 181 11.38 13.05 14.52
N CYS A 182 10.17 12.80 14.01
CA CYS A 182 9.57 11.47 13.94
C CYS A 182 9.01 11.27 12.54
N ILE A 183 9.47 10.22 11.87
CA ILE A 183 8.97 9.77 10.57
C ILE A 183 8.25 8.45 10.83
N ILE A 184 6.95 8.46 10.59
CA ILE A 184 6.14 7.23 10.57
C ILE A 184 6.03 6.85 9.11
N LEU A 185 6.42 5.63 8.76
CA LEU A 185 6.40 5.13 7.39
C LEU A 185 4.98 4.69 6.94
N ASP A 186 3.91 5.14 7.62
CA ASP A 186 2.52 4.85 7.27
C ASP A 186 2.18 5.48 5.91
N GLU A 187 2.25 4.65 4.87
CA GLU A 187 1.30 4.51 3.75
C GLU A 187 1.95 3.58 2.71
N GLU A 188 1.26 2.47 2.43
CA GLU A 188 1.20 1.81 1.11
C GLU A 188 2.51 1.71 0.31
N ILE A 189 3.41 0.83 0.76
CA ILE A 189 4.05 -0.06 -0.20
C ILE A 189 3.46 -1.42 0.14
N GLU A 190 2.38 -1.80 -0.54
CA GLU A 190 2.27 -3.22 -0.89
C GLU A 190 3.65 -3.58 -1.43
N GLU A 191 4.35 -4.51 -0.77
CA GLU A 191 5.53 -5.14 -1.37
C GLU A 191 5.02 -5.86 -2.64
N GLU A 192 4.79 -5.10 -3.72
CA GLU A 192 4.89 -5.61 -5.06
C GLU A 192 6.34 -6.10 -5.17
N ASN A 193 6.48 -7.41 -4.99
CA ASN A 193 7.62 -8.23 -5.36
C ASN A 193 8.97 -7.47 -5.41
N ILE A 194 9.69 -7.48 -4.29
CA ILE A 194 11.14 -7.17 -4.29
C ILE A 194 11.90 -8.04 -5.32
N ASP A 195 11.30 -9.17 -5.75
CA ASP A 195 11.77 -10.00 -6.86
C ASP A 195 11.86 -9.26 -8.23
N ASP A 196 11.25 -8.07 -8.39
CA ASP A 196 11.39 -7.24 -9.61
C ASP A 196 12.53 -6.19 -9.54
N LEU A 197 13.16 -5.98 -8.37
CA LEU A 197 14.27 -5.02 -8.20
C LEU A 197 15.62 -5.55 -8.72
N GLU A 198 15.80 -6.87 -8.82
CA GLU A 198 17.03 -7.48 -9.37
C GLU A 198 17.32 -7.04 -10.82
N ASN A 199 16.28 -6.67 -11.58
CA ASN A 199 16.43 -6.18 -12.95
C ASN A 199 16.78 -4.70 -13.07
N ILE A 200 16.61 -3.88 -12.02
CA ILE A 200 16.77 -2.42 -12.16
C ILE A 200 18.24 -2.03 -12.33
N SER A 201 19.17 -2.67 -11.62
CA SER A 201 20.61 -2.39 -11.77
C SER A 201 21.09 -2.70 -13.19
N ASP A 202 20.71 -3.87 -13.72
CA ASP A 202 21.02 -4.26 -15.09
C ASP A 202 20.38 -3.33 -16.13
N ILE A 203 19.16 -2.85 -15.89
CA ILE A 203 18.51 -1.86 -16.76
C ILE A 203 19.29 -0.53 -16.74
N LEU A 204 19.65 -0.03 -15.56
CA LEU A 204 20.37 1.23 -15.39
C LEU A 204 21.80 1.18 -15.98
N ASP A 205 22.50 0.06 -15.80
CA ASP A 205 23.86 -0.15 -16.34
C ASP A 205 23.87 -0.25 -17.88
N ASN A 206 22.75 -0.66 -18.47
CA ASN A 206 22.57 -0.71 -19.93
C ASN A 206 22.05 0.60 -20.53
N MET A 207 21.69 1.60 -19.72
CA MET A 207 21.27 2.92 -20.19
C MET A 207 22.48 3.81 -20.50
N SER A 208 22.38 4.58 -21.57
CA SER A 208 23.35 5.63 -21.88
C SER A 208 23.30 6.77 -20.86
N GLU A 209 24.38 7.56 -20.77
CA GLU A 209 24.41 8.77 -19.93
C GLU A 209 23.27 9.75 -20.26
N GLU A 210 22.83 9.80 -21.53
CA GLU A 210 21.70 10.65 -21.93
C GLU A 210 20.38 10.12 -21.36
N GLU A 211 20.15 8.81 -21.43
CA GLU A 211 18.95 8.16 -20.88
C GLU A 211 18.89 8.27 -19.36
N LEU A 212 20.03 8.08 -18.66
CA LEU A 212 20.13 8.29 -17.21
C LEU A 212 19.84 9.74 -16.82
N ASN A 213 20.34 10.71 -17.58
CA ASN A 213 20.03 12.12 -17.36
C ASN A 213 18.54 12.40 -17.54
N GLN A 214 17.91 11.87 -18.60
CA GLN A 214 16.47 12.02 -18.82
C GLN A 214 15.64 11.38 -17.70
N LEU A 215 16.02 10.18 -17.24
CA LEU A 215 15.38 9.51 -16.12
C LEU A 215 15.50 10.35 -14.84
N SER A 216 16.69 10.90 -14.54
CA SER A 216 16.90 11.76 -13.37
C SER A 216 16.03 13.02 -13.38
N ILE A 217 15.79 13.61 -14.56
CA ILE A 217 14.90 14.76 -14.73
C ILE A 217 13.45 14.34 -14.46
N ARG A 218 13.01 13.21 -15.02
CA ARG A 218 11.65 12.68 -14.79
C ARG A 218 11.40 12.36 -13.32
N LEU A 219 12.37 11.75 -12.62
CA LEU A 219 12.25 11.44 -11.19
C LEU A 219 12.12 12.71 -10.33
N LYS A 220 12.93 13.75 -10.61
CA LYS A 220 12.81 15.04 -9.91
C LYS A 220 11.46 15.70 -10.16
N GLN A 221 10.97 15.62 -11.39
CA GLN A 221 9.65 16.15 -11.73
C GLN A 221 8.54 15.37 -11.01
N PHE A 222 8.60 14.04 -11.04
CA PHE A 222 7.66 13.17 -10.32
C PHE A 222 7.64 13.46 -8.81
N GLN A 223 8.80 13.61 -8.17
CA GLN A 223 8.89 13.98 -6.75
C GLN A 223 8.27 15.36 -6.46
N ALA A 224 8.46 16.34 -7.36
CA ALA A 224 7.85 17.65 -7.24
C ALA A 224 6.32 17.59 -7.38
N ASP A 225 5.84 16.81 -8.35
CA ASP A 225 4.40 16.62 -8.60
C ASP A 225 3.72 15.85 -7.47
N GLN A 226 4.38 14.83 -6.92
CA GLN A 226 3.95 14.10 -5.73
C GLN A 226 3.86 14.99 -4.51
N LYS A 227 4.89 15.81 -4.26
CA LYS A 227 4.85 16.78 -3.16
C LYS A 227 3.72 17.79 -3.32
N LYS A 228 3.48 18.26 -4.55
CA LYS A 228 2.36 19.15 -4.85
C LYS A 228 1.04 18.44 -4.53
N TYR A 229 0.85 17.24 -5.06
CA TYR A 229 -0.33 16.39 -4.86
C TYR A 229 -0.66 16.15 -3.38
N LEU A 230 0.32 15.74 -2.58
CA LEU A 230 0.15 15.50 -1.13
C LEU A 230 -0.24 16.78 -0.36
N SER A 231 0.10 17.96 -0.90
CA SER A 231 -0.29 19.25 -0.33
C SER A 231 -1.59 19.83 -0.90
N SER A 232 -2.17 19.20 -1.93
CA SER A 232 -3.38 19.67 -2.59
C SER A 232 -4.60 19.46 -1.68
N PRO A 233 -5.47 20.48 -1.50
CA PRO A 233 -6.71 20.32 -0.75
C PRO A 233 -7.58 19.20 -1.32
N LYS A 234 -8.09 18.34 -0.44
CA LYS A 234 -9.00 17.24 -0.77
C LYS A 234 -10.43 17.54 -0.35
N THR A 235 -11.39 16.88 -0.97
CA THR A 235 -12.77 16.86 -0.49
C THR A 235 -12.80 16.23 0.89
N ILE A 236 -13.36 16.93 1.86
CA ILE A 236 -13.55 16.36 3.19
C ILE A 236 -14.84 15.56 3.18
N TYR A 237 -14.75 14.26 3.44
CA TYR A 237 -15.92 13.41 3.62
C TYR A 237 -16.78 13.92 4.80
N ALA A 238 -18.06 14.15 4.54
CA ALA A 238 -18.99 14.78 5.49
C ALA A 238 -20.43 14.26 5.36
N TYR A 239 -20.61 13.09 4.75
CA TYR A 239 -21.93 12.52 4.50
C TYR A 239 -22.72 12.31 5.80
N GLN A 240 -23.99 12.76 5.78
CA GLN A 240 -24.90 12.62 6.91
C GLN A 240 -25.80 11.41 6.66
N HIS A 241 -25.44 10.31 7.29
CA HIS A 241 -26.15 9.04 7.20
C HIS A 241 -27.61 9.20 7.67
N PRO A 242 -28.61 8.76 6.87
CA PRO A 242 -29.99 8.71 7.31
C PRO A 242 -30.20 7.63 8.38
N GLU A 243 -31.40 7.59 8.96
CA GLU A 243 -31.79 6.44 9.78
C GLU A 243 -31.93 5.19 8.90
N TYR A 244 -31.07 4.21 9.13
CA TYR A 244 -31.13 2.91 8.48
C TYR A 244 -32.00 1.91 9.24
N PRO A 245 -32.56 0.89 8.58
CA PRO A 245 -33.34 -0.15 9.24
C PRO A 245 -32.53 -0.89 10.30
N ALA A 246 -33.03 -0.94 11.54
CA ALA A 246 -32.42 -1.73 12.62
C ALA A 246 -32.74 -3.24 12.52
N GLU A 247 -33.74 -3.62 11.72
CA GLU A 247 -34.19 -5.00 11.54
C GLU A 247 -34.28 -5.34 10.05
N LEU A 248 -33.79 -6.53 9.69
CA LEU A 248 -33.90 -7.07 8.34
C LEU A 248 -35.27 -7.74 8.14
N LYS A 249 -36.11 -7.17 7.28
CA LYS A 249 -37.47 -7.64 6.99
C LYS A 249 -37.57 -8.03 5.52
N LEU A 250 -37.30 -9.32 5.26
CA LEU A 250 -37.30 -9.88 3.90
C LEU A 250 -38.63 -10.57 3.60
N ASN A 251 -39.05 -10.49 2.33
CA ASN A 251 -40.16 -11.27 1.80
C ASN A 251 -39.75 -12.75 1.58
N TYR A 252 -38.47 -13.00 1.26
CA TYR A 252 -37.90 -14.32 0.97
C TYR A 252 -36.65 -14.62 1.83
N PRO A 253 -36.78 -14.66 3.18
CA PRO A 253 -35.62 -14.83 4.06
C PRO A 253 -34.95 -16.21 3.93
N GLU A 254 -35.71 -17.27 3.63
CA GLU A 254 -35.17 -18.63 3.50
C GLU A 254 -34.31 -18.77 2.24
N GLU A 255 -34.69 -18.10 1.15
CA GLU A 255 -33.98 -18.12 -0.12
C GLU A 255 -32.69 -17.29 -0.06
N LEU A 256 -32.74 -16.15 0.65
CA LEU A 256 -31.67 -15.15 0.73
C LEU A 256 -30.66 -15.36 1.87
N GLN A 257 -30.93 -16.26 2.81
CA GLN A 257 -30.06 -16.50 3.98
C GLN A 257 -28.60 -16.85 3.62
N ASP A 258 -28.36 -17.40 2.42
CA ASP A 258 -27.02 -17.80 1.99
C ASP A 258 -26.13 -16.60 1.65
N LEU A 259 -26.72 -15.43 1.35
CA LEU A 259 -25.96 -14.19 1.13
C LEU A 259 -25.21 -13.70 2.38
N PHE A 260 -25.60 -14.19 3.56
CA PHE A 260 -25.06 -13.79 4.86
C PHE A 260 -24.09 -14.83 5.45
N LYS A 261 -23.64 -15.80 4.65
CA LYS A 261 -22.76 -16.87 5.14
C LYS A 261 -21.33 -16.61 4.67
N GLY A 262 -20.42 -16.34 5.61
CA GLY A 262 -19.00 -16.10 5.32
C GLY A 262 -18.33 -17.17 4.44
N LYS A 263 -18.72 -18.44 4.59
CA LYS A 263 -18.25 -19.54 3.72
C LYS A 263 -18.55 -19.36 2.22
N TYR A 264 -19.42 -18.42 1.85
CA TYR A 264 -19.80 -18.09 0.48
C TYR A 264 -19.28 -16.73 0.02
N ASN A 265 -18.41 -16.06 0.78
CA ASN A 265 -17.88 -14.73 0.44
C ASN A 265 -17.43 -14.63 -1.02
N TYR A 266 -16.55 -15.54 -1.46
CA TYR A 266 -15.96 -15.50 -2.79
C TYR A 266 -16.68 -16.34 -3.84
N ASN A 267 -17.65 -17.18 -3.44
CA ASN A 267 -18.31 -18.10 -4.35
C ASN A 267 -19.66 -18.59 -3.80
N LEU A 268 -20.74 -18.07 -4.38
CA LEU A 268 -22.09 -18.55 -4.10
C LEU A 268 -22.39 -19.83 -4.93
N PRO A 269 -22.88 -20.93 -4.33
CA PRO A 269 -23.21 -22.14 -5.08
C PRO A 269 -24.26 -21.92 -6.18
N GLU A 270 -24.16 -22.65 -7.29
CA GLU A 270 -25.09 -22.50 -8.44
C GLU A 270 -26.55 -22.72 -8.05
N ASP A 271 -26.85 -23.68 -7.17
CA ASP A 271 -28.21 -23.94 -6.67
C ASP A 271 -28.76 -22.77 -5.83
N CYS A 272 -27.87 -22.02 -5.16
CA CYS A 272 -28.24 -20.79 -4.47
C CYS A 272 -28.52 -19.67 -5.46
N ILE A 273 -27.70 -19.52 -6.50
CA ILE A 273 -27.92 -18.55 -7.59
C ILE A 273 -29.26 -18.82 -8.29
N GLU A 274 -29.55 -20.08 -8.64
CA GLU A 274 -30.81 -20.49 -9.27
C GLU A 274 -32.02 -20.18 -8.39
N ARG A 275 -31.94 -20.53 -7.10
CA ARG A 275 -33.02 -20.31 -6.14
C ARG A 275 -33.33 -18.82 -5.96
N ILE A 276 -32.31 -17.98 -5.79
CA ILE A 276 -32.49 -16.53 -5.66
C ILE A 276 -33.01 -15.93 -6.97
N SER A 277 -32.47 -16.35 -8.12
CA SER A 277 -32.90 -15.88 -9.44
C SER A 277 -34.34 -16.29 -9.80
N SER A 278 -34.90 -17.28 -9.09
CA SER A 278 -36.30 -17.71 -9.26
C SER A 278 -37.30 -16.83 -8.49
N ILE A 279 -36.84 -15.96 -7.60
CA ILE A 279 -37.70 -14.99 -6.91
C ILE A 279 -38.23 -13.98 -7.94
N PRO A 280 -39.52 -13.60 -7.91
CA PRO A 280 -40.04 -12.55 -8.79
C PRO A 280 -39.21 -11.27 -8.66
N GLN A 281 -38.67 -10.76 -9.78
CA GLN A 281 -37.68 -9.66 -9.80
C GLN A 281 -38.07 -8.46 -8.92
N LYS A 282 -39.33 -8.02 -8.96
CA LYS A 282 -39.83 -6.91 -8.12
C LYS A 282 -39.67 -7.18 -6.62
N ASN A 283 -39.93 -8.42 -6.19
CA ASN A 283 -39.80 -8.79 -4.79
C ASN A 283 -38.32 -8.98 -4.42
N LEU A 284 -37.53 -9.56 -5.32
CA LEU A 284 -36.08 -9.68 -5.13
C LEU A 284 -35.45 -8.30 -4.97
N ALA A 285 -35.74 -7.36 -5.87
CA ALA A 285 -35.26 -6.00 -5.78
C ALA A 285 -35.68 -5.33 -4.46
N ALA A 286 -36.94 -5.47 -4.03
CA ALA A 286 -37.38 -4.94 -2.73
C ALA A 286 -36.55 -5.51 -1.55
N ASP A 287 -36.28 -6.81 -1.55
CA ASP A 287 -35.47 -7.46 -0.52
C ASP A 287 -34.01 -7.01 -0.59
N LEU A 288 -33.40 -6.98 -1.77
CA LEU A 288 -32.00 -6.53 -1.97
C LEU A 288 -31.79 -5.07 -1.53
N LYS A 289 -32.75 -4.18 -1.83
CA LYS A 289 -32.71 -2.79 -1.35
C LYS A 289 -32.72 -2.72 0.17
N HIS A 290 -33.56 -3.54 0.81
CA HIS A 290 -33.64 -3.60 2.26
C HIS A 290 -32.34 -4.17 2.86
N ILE A 291 -31.72 -5.16 2.21
CA ILE A 291 -30.40 -5.70 2.59
C ILE A 291 -29.33 -4.61 2.53
N ILE A 292 -29.23 -3.85 1.42
CA ILE A 292 -28.24 -2.78 1.28
C ILE A 292 -28.37 -1.78 2.43
N ARG A 293 -29.57 -1.25 2.66
CA ARG A 293 -29.81 -0.25 3.71
C ARG A 293 -29.52 -0.80 5.11
N TYR A 294 -29.87 -2.06 5.36
CA TYR A 294 -29.60 -2.73 6.63
C TYR A 294 -28.11 -2.95 6.87
N GLU A 295 -27.38 -3.47 5.88
CA GLU A 295 -25.94 -3.72 6.00
C GLU A 295 -25.16 -2.42 6.15
N ILE A 296 -25.46 -1.39 5.35
CA ILE A 296 -24.87 -0.06 5.54
C ILE A 296 -25.06 0.41 6.99
N GLY A 297 -26.29 0.37 7.50
CA GLY A 297 -26.61 0.82 8.86
C GLY A 297 -25.91 0.03 9.97
N ARG A 298 -25.52 -1.22 9.70
CA ARG A 298 -24.77 -2.04 10.65
C ARG A 298 -23.28 -1.77 10.63
N THR A 299 -22.72 -1.47 9.46
CA THR A 299 -21.27 -1.53 9.25
C THR A 299 -20.62 -0.17 9.06
N TYR A 300 -21.34 0.91 8.76
CA TYR A 300 -20.70 2.19 8.43
C TYR A 300 -19.78 2.72 9.56
N LEU A 301 -20.18 2.59 10.83
CA LEU A 301 -19.33 2.93 11.99
C LEU A 301 -18.33 1.83 12.38
N LEU A 302 -18.50 0.61 11.85
CA LEU A 302 -17.55 -0.48 12.08
C LEU A 302 -16.36 -0.38 11.13
N ALA A 303 -16.62 0.03 9.89
CA ALA A 303 -15.60 0.24 8.88
C ALA A 303 -14.60 1.35 9.26
N GLU A 304 -15.06 2.40 9.96
CA GLU A 304 -14.21 3.49 10.49
C GLU A 304 -13.27 3.06 11.64
N LYS A 305 -13.23 1.77 12.02
CA LYS A 305 -12.33 1.27 13.07
C LYS A 305 -11.15 0.57 12.45
N ASP A 306 -9.93 0.91 12.83
CA ASP A 306 -8.70 0.28 12.30
C ASP A 306 -8.42 -1.15 12.85
N ASP A 307 -9.44 -1.87 13.35
CA ASP A 307 -9.28 -3.15 14.05
C ASP A 307 -10.18 -4.30 13.55
N TRP A 308 -10.78 -4.15 12.37
CA TRP A 308 -11.56 -5.23 11.75
C TRP A 308 -10.65 -6.26 11.05
N ASP A 309 -11.03 -7.53 11.16
CA ASP A 309 -10.37 -8.64 10.45
C ASP A 309 -11.09 -8.87 9.12
N GLU A 310 -10.36 -8.88 8.01
CA GLU A 310 -10.87 -9.19 6.68
C GLU A 310 -11.59 -10.56 6.64
N ASP A 311 -11.12 -11.53 7.43
CA ASP A 311 -11.73 -12.86 7.51
C ASP A 311 -13.12 -12.85 8.17
N ASP A 312 -13.43 -11.80 8.95
CA ASP A 312 -14.73 -11.62 9.62
C ASP A 312 -15.74 -10.84 8.74
N VAL A 313 -15.29 -10.23 7.64
CA VAL A 313 -16.17 -9.53 6.69
C VAL A 313 -17.05 -10.55 5.96
N ILE A 314 -18.34 -10.26 5.85
CA ILE A 314 -19.27 -11.07 5.04
C ILE A 314 -19.56 -10.30 3.75
N ALA A 315 -19.27 -10.91 2.60
CA ALA A 315 -19.41 -10.28 1.27
C ALA A 315 -20.86 -10.12 0.80
N THR A 316 -21.80 -9.84 1.71
CA THR A 316 -23.23 -9.71 1.43
C THR A 316 -23.50 -8.63 0.40
N LEU A 317 -22.88 -7.44 0.53
CA LEU A 317 -23.07 -6.36 -0.44
C LEU A 317 -22.53 -6.73 -1.83
N SER A 318 -21.40 -7.44 -1.89
CA SER A 318 -20.84 -7.94 -3.15
C SER A 318 -21.83 -8.84 -3.88
N HIS A 319 -22.42 -9.83 -3.18
CA HIS A 319 -23.44 -10.69 -3.78
C HIS A 319 -24.66 -9.91 -4.26
N VAL A 320 -25.11 -8.93 -3.47
CA VAL A 320 -26.26 -8.08 -3.82
C VAL A 320 -25.99 -7.31 -5.12
N LEU A 321 -24.80 -6.69 -5.26
CA LEU A 321 -24.40 -5.98 -6.47
C LEU A 321 -24.34 -6.91 -7.69
N LEU A 322 -23.80 -8.13 -7.53
CA LEU A 322 -23.78 -9.15 -8.59
C LEU A 322 -25.19 -9.53 -9.06
N PHE A 323 -26.16 -9.66 -8.15
CA PHE A 323 -27.56 -9.92 -8.52
C PHE A 323 -28.22 -8.72 -9.21
N ILE A 324 -27.95 -7.50 -8.76
CA ILE A 324 -28.48 -6.29 -9.40
C ILE A 324 -27.98 -6.20 -10.85
N ALA A 325 -26.67 -6.39 -11.07
CA ALA A 325 -26.08 -6.39 -12.40
C ALA A 325 -26.59 -7.57 -13.26
N GLY A 326 -26.46 -8.80 -12.76
CA GLY A 326 -26.75 -10.01 -13.54
C GLY A 326 -28.23 -10.22 -13.86
N LEU A 327 -29.15 -9.63 -13.08
CA LEU A 327 -30.60 -9.67 -13.31
C LEU A 327 -31.18 -8.33 -13.79
N ARG A 328 -30.34 -7.30 -13.95
CA ARG A 328 -30.68 -5.98 -14.50
C ARG A 328 -31.79 -5.27 -13.71
N LEU A 329 -31.59 -5.16 -12.40
CA LEU A 329 -32.58 -4.58 -11.49
C LEU A 329 -32.51 -3.04 -11.52
N GLU A 330 -33.07 -2.45 -12.57
CA GLU A 330 -33.06 -0.99 -12.84
C GLU A 330 -33.53 -0.13 -11.66
N GLU A 331 -34.43 -0.67 -10.85
CA GLU A 331 -35.05 0.03 -9.74
C GLU A 331 -34.15 0.23 -8.51
N CYS A 332 -32.92 -0.31 -8.50
CA CYS A 332 -31.98 -0.29 -7.38
C CYS A 332 -30.96 0.88 -7.40
N LEU A 333 -31.14 1.88 -8.28
CA LEU A 333 -30.18 2.98 -8.42
C LEU A 333 -29.94 3.72 -7.10
N GLU A 334 -30.99 4.05 -6.35
CA GLU A 334 -30.85 4.84 -5.12
C GLU A 334 -30.08 4.11 -4.02
N GLU A 335 -30.13 2.78 -4.00
CA GLU A 335 -29.39 1.96 -3.06
C GLU A 335 -27.93 1.81 -3.47
N ILE A 336 -27.62 1.73 -4.76
CA ILE A 336 -26.23 1.78 -5.24
C ILE A 336 -25.63 3.16 -4.97
N LEU A 337 -26.37 4.24 -5.25
CA LEU A 337 -25.92 5.59 -4.91
C LEU A 337 -25.72 5.75 -3.40
N GLU A 338 -26.49 5.05 -2.56
CA GLU A 338 -26.21 5.05 -1.12
C GLU A 338 -24.87 4.41 -0.78
N ILE A 339 -24.51 3.31 -1.42
CA ILE A 339 -23.20 2.68 -1.24
C ILE A 339 -22.10 3.68 -1.63
N LEU A 340 -22.24 4.36 -2.77
CA LEU A 340 -21.28 5.37 -3.22
C LEU A 340 -21.23 6.64 -2.34
N ARG A 341 -22.18 6.82 -1.42
CA ARG A 341 -22.13 7.91 -0.44
C ARG A 341 -21.31 7.56 0.80
N GLN A 342 -20.92 6.30 0.98
CA GLN A 342 -20.15 5.89 2.15
C GLN A 342 -18.67 6.34 2.04
N SER A 343 -17.90 6.21 3.13
CA SER A 343 -16.48 6.57 3.20
C SER A 343 -15.61 5.60 2.40
N SER A 344 -14.34 5.97 2.17
CA SER A 344 -13.30 5.05 1.68
C SER A 344 -13.21 3.80 2.54
N ASP A 345 -13.16 3.95 3.87
CA ASP A 345 -13.02 2.82 4.80
C ASP A 345 -14.19 1.83 4.68
N PHE A 346 -15.40 2.33 4.39
CA PHE A 346 -16.56 1.47 4.13
C PHE A 346 -16.37 0.64 2.86
N MET A 347 -15.80 1.23 1.83
CA MET A 347 -15.58 0.58 0.55
C MET A 347 -14.50 -0.48 0.69
N ASP A 348 -13.42 -0.16 1.40
CA ASP A 348 -12.34 -1.11 1.70
C ASP A 348 -12.87 -2.27 2.54
N TYR A 349 -13.63 -1.97 3.60
CA TYR A 349 -14.26 -2.97 4.46
C TYR A 349 -15.16 -3.95 3.69
N HIS A 350 -15.96 -3.48 2.72
CA HIS A 350 -16.93 -4.35 2.04
C HIS A 350 -16.43 -4.98 0.74
N PHE A 351 -15.54 -4.29 0.03
CA PHE A 351 -15.20 -4.64 -1.34
C PHE A 351 -13.69 -4.70 -1.59
N GLY A 352 -12.87 -4.00 -0.79
CA GLY A 352 -11.44 -3.88 -1.04
C GLY A 352 -11.13 -3.46 -2.48
N TYR A 353 -10.05 -4.02 -3.03
CA TYR A 353 -9.54 -3.68 -4.37
C TYR A 353 -10.49 -4.00 -5.54
N ILE A 354 -11.59 -4.74 -5.33
CA ILE A 354 -12.55 -5.09 -6.41
C ILE A 354 -13.82 -4.21 -6.41
N ALA A 355 -13.86 -3.15 -5.61
CA ALA A 355 -15.02 -2.25 -5.48
C ALA A 355 -15.59 -1.81 -6.83
N GLU A 356 -14.74 -1.28 -7.71
CA GLU A 356 -15.14 -0.76 -9.02
C GLU A 356 -15.68 -1.87 -9.95
N ASN A 357 -15.11 -3.09 -9.89
CA ASN A 357 -15.57 -4.24 -10.68
C ASN A 357 -16.99 -4.70 -10.29
N LEU A 358 -17.44 -4.41 -9.07
CA LEU A 358 -18.79 -4.72 -8.59
C LEU A 358 -19.76 -3.56 -8.80
N LEU A 359 -19.32 -2.34 -8.47
CA LEU A 359 -20.16 -1.16 -8.44
C LEU A 359 -20.47 -0.64 -9.84
N ILE A 360 -19.49 -0.57 -10.75
CA ILE A 360 -19.68 0.01 -12.07
C ILE A 360 -20.72 -0.79 -12.90
N PRO A 361 -20.67 -2.14 -12.97
CA PRO A 361 -21.69 -2.90 -13.69
C PRO A 361 -23.08 -2.80 -13.05
N ALA A 362 -23.16 -2.83 -11.71
CA ALA A 362 -24.44 -2.67 -11.01
C ALA A 362 -25.04 -1.28 -11.24
N LEU A 363 -24.19 -0.23 -11.17
CA LEU A 363 -24.57 1.15 -11.44
C LEU A 363 -25.01 1.34 -12.89
N TYR A 364 -24.35 0.68 -13.85
CA TYR A 364 -24.73 0.73 -15.26
C TYR A 364 -26.14 0.17 -15.46
N GLU A 365 -26.39 -1.07 -15.02
CA GLU A 365 -27.70 -1.71 -15.19
C GLU A 365 -28.81 -1.00 -14.38
N ALA A 366 -28.48 -0.31 -13.29
CA ALA A 366 -29.44 0.50 -12.52
C ALA A 366 -29.65 1.92 -13.06
N GLY A 367 -28.63 2.51 -13.67
CA GLY A 367 -28.50 3.96 -13.82
C GLY A 367 -28.39 4.46 -15.25
N HIS A 368 -28.12 3.61 -16.25
CA HIS A 368 -27.79 4.08 -17.61
C HIS A 368 -28.90 4.92 -18.28
N ASN A 369 -30.17 4.81 -17.83
CA ASN A 369 -31.31 5.61 -18.30
C ASN A 369 -31.67 6.81 -17.40
N GLN A 370 -30.86 7.10 -16.37
CA GLN A 370 -31.17 8.06 -15.31
C GLN A 370 -30.11 9.16 -15.19
N LEU A 371 -29.60 9.66 -16.33
CA LEU A 371 -28.47 10.61 -16.40
C LEU A 371 -28.65 11.88 -15.56
N GLN A 372 -29.87 12.43 -15.48
CA GLN A 372 -30.13 13.62 -14.65
C GLN A 372 -29.93 13.31 -13.16
N ARG A 373 -30.39 12.14 -12.69
CA ARG A 373 -30.25 11.75 -11.29
C ARG A 373 -28.78 11.54 -10.92
N LEU A 374 -27.99 11.00 -11.84
CA LEU A 374 -26.55 10.85 -11.72
C LEU A 374 -25.85 12.22 -11.69
N SER A 375 -26.24 13.18 -12.53
CA SER A 375 -25.75 14.56 -12.44
C SER A 375 -26.04 15.22 -11.09
N ASP A 376 -27.22 14.95 -10.52
CA ASP A 376 -27.59 15.49 -9.21
C ASP A 376 -26.72 14.88 -8.11
N PHE A 377 -26.44 13.56 -8.18
CA PHE A 377 -25.53 12.88 -7.27
C PHE A 377 -24.10 13.44 -7.33
N MET A 378 -23.57 13.70 -8.53
CA MET A 378 -22.22 14.25 -8.69
C MET A 378 -22.04 15.62 -8.01
N LYS A 379 -23.14 16.35 -7.79
CA LYS A 379 -23.17 17.67 -7.14
C LYS A 379 -23.43 17.60 -5.63
N GLU A 380 -23.64 16.41 -5.06
CA GLU A 380 -23.77 16.24 -3.61
C GLU A 380 -22.43 16.56 -2.92
N PRO A 381 -22.40 17.41 -1.89
CA PRO A 381 -21.15 17.81 -1.23
C PRO A 381 -20.68 16.79 -0.21
N GLY A 382 -19.36 16.75 0.02
CA GLY A 382 -18.73 15.98 1.10
C GLY A 382 -18.79 14.46 0.91
N LEU A 383 -18.78 14.00 -0.34
CA LEU A 383 -18.68 12.58 -0.68
C LEU A 383 -17.28 12.26 -1.16
N ASP A 384 -16.88 11.01 -0.99
CA ASP A 384 -15.59 10.51 -1.44
C ASP A 384 -15.42 10.61 -2.97
N SER A 385 -14.21 10.99 -3.39
CA SER A 385 -13.88 11.26 -4.79
C SER A 385 -13.71 9.99 -5.61
N PHE A 386 -13.13 8.93 -5.04
CA PHE A 386 -12.99 7.65 -5.72
C PHE A 386 -14.36 7.02 -5.96
N ASN A 387 -15.24 7.06 -4.95
CA ASN A 387 -16.61 6.54 -5.07
C ASN A 387 -17.42 7.28 -6.13
N LYS A 388 -17.29 8.60 -6.21
CA LYS A 388 -17.91 9.39 -7.28
C LYS A 388 -17.36 9.07 -8.66
N SER A 389 -16.08 8.74 -8.79
CA SER A 389 -15.46 8.44 -10.08
C SER A 389 -16.10 7.23 -10.78
N CYS A 390 -16.67 6.27 -10.02
CA CYS A 390 -17.47 5.16 -10.55
C CYS A 390 -18.61 5.63 -11.48
N VAL A 391 -19.20 6.81 -11.22
CA VAL A 391 -20.25 7.38 -12.07
C VAL A 391 -19.69 7.81 -13.42
N TYR A 392 -18.51 8.43 -13.46
CA TYR A 392 -17.87 8.81 -14.73
C TYR A 392 -17.49 7.57 -15.55
N TYR A 393 -16.91 6.55 -14.91
CA TYR A 393 -16.56 5.29 -15.57
C TYR A 393 -17.78 4.53 -16.07
N MET A 394 -18.89 4.56 -15.33
CA MET A 394 -20.14 3.99 -15.81
C MET A 394 -20.72 4.78 -16.99
N ILE A 395 -20.74 6.12 -16.93
CA ILE A 395 -21.32 6.97 -17.98
C ILE A 395 -20.53 6.87 -19.29
N GLN A 396 -19.19 6.82 -19.23
CA GLN A 396 -18.38 6.63 -20.45
C GLN A 396 -18.67 5.29 -21.12
N ASN A 397 -18.91 4.24 -20.32
CA ASN A 397 -19.33 2.92 -20.81
C ASN A 397 -20.70 2.89 -21.49
N ILE A 398 -21.59 3.88 -21.27
CA ILE A 398 -22.85 3.99 -22.01
C ILE A 398 -22.56 4.22 -23.48
N ALA A 399 -21.64 5.11 -23.83
CA ALA A 399 -21.29 5.35 -25.23
C ALA A 399 -20.59 4.15 -25.90
N HIS A 400 -19.92 3.31 -25.12
CA HIS A 400 -19.31 2.07 -25.62
C HIS A 400 -20.38 1.01 -25.93
N ASN A 401 -21.29 0.77 -24.98
CA ASN A 401 -22.32 -0.28 -25.07
C ASN A 401 -23.55 0.12 -25.90
N GLU A 402 -23.83 1.43 -25.97
CA GLU A 402 -24.96 2.05 -26.69
C GLU A 402 -24.42 3.21 -27.57
N PRO A 403 -23.69 2.93 -28.67
CA PRO A 403 -23.02 3.96 -29.48
C PRO A 403 -23.94 5.04 -30.03
N GLU A 404 -25.23 4.73 -30.23
CA GLU A 404 -26.26 5.69 -30.64
C GLU A 404 -26.50 6.81 -29.62
N ARG A 405 -26.11 6.60 -28.36
CA ARG A 405 -26.23 7.57 -27.27
C ARG A 405 -24.96 8.40 -27.08
N ARG A 406 -23.90 8.21 -27.87
CA ARG A 406 -22.62 8.92 -27.68
C ARG A 406 -22.79 10.45 -27.66
N GLU A 407 -23.62 11.03 -28.53
CA GLU A 407 -23.87 12.48 -28.52
C GLU A 407 -24.49 12.95 -27.19
N GLU A 408 -25.44 12.19 -26.64
CA GLU A 408 -26.04 12.46 -25.33
C GLU A 408 -24.99 12.42 -24.21
N ILE A 409 -24.08 11.43 -24.24
CA ILE A 409 -23.02 11.27 -23.25
C ILE A 409 -21.97 12.39 -23.34
N ILE A 410 -21.60 12.82 -24.55
CA ILE A 410 -20.71 13.98 -24.74
C ILE A 410 -21.35 15.26 -24.18
N ASP A 411 -22.65 15.47 -24.39
CA ASP A 411 -23.36 16.63 -23.81
C ASP A 411 -23.48 16.56 -22.29
N TRP A 412 -23.62 15.36 -21.73
CA TRP A 412 -23.58 15.14 -20.28
C TRP A 412 -22.22 15.57 -19.69
N PHE A 413 -21.12 15.06 -20.27
CA PHE A 413 -19.76 15.43 -19.82
C PHE A 413 -19.45 16.90 -20.07
N ARG A 414 -19.93 17.49 -21.16
CA ARG A 414 -19.82 18.94 -21.41
C ARG A 414 -20.48 19.74 -20.30
N THR A 415 -21.68 19.34 -19.89
CA THR A 415 -22.41 20.01 -18.81
C THR A 415 -21.65 19.89 -17.49
N GLU A 416 -21.10 18.70 -17.23
CA GLU A 416 -20.29 18.43 -16.05
C GLU A 416 -19.02 19.27 -16.02
N LEU A 417 -18.21 19.25 -17.09
CA LEU A 417 -16.99 20.07 -17.22
C LEU A 417 -17.27 21.56 -16.99
N ASN A 418 -18.29 22.10 -17.65
CA ASN A 418 -18.67 23.51 -17.48
C ASN A 418 -19.10 23.82 -16.05
N TYR A 419 -19.80 22.90 -15.38
CA TYR A 419 -20.15 23.06 -13.97
C TYR A 419 -18.90 23.09 -13.08
N ARG A 420 -17.93 22.19 -13.30
CA ARG A 420 -16.67 22.15 -12.53
C ARG A 420 -15.82 23.38 -12.76
N ILE A 421 -15.68 23.82 -14.01
CA ILE A 421 -14.96 25.05 -14.37
C ILE A 421 -15.59 26.28 -13.69
N ALA A 422 -16.93 26.39 -13.71
CA ALA A 422 -17.63 27.51 -13.09
C ALA A 422 -17.55 27.51 -11.56
N ASN A 423 -17.41 26.33 -10.94
CA ASN A 423 -17.37 26.13 -9.50
C ASN A 423 -16.00 25.63 -9.01
N ASN A 424 -14.91 25.98 -9.69
CA ASN A 424 -13.55 25.46 -9.45
C ASN A 424 -12.94 25.72 -8.05
N LYS A 425 -13.65 26.45 -7.18
CA LYS A 425 -13.26 26.70 -5.79
C LYS A 425 -14.08 25.90 -4.79
N ASP A 426 -15.11 25.20 -5.24
CA ASP A 426 -15.96 24.37 -4.40
C ASP A 426 -15.38 22.97 -4.23
N LEU A 427 -14.42 22.87 -3.31
CA LEU A 427 -13.79 21.61 -2.93
C LEU A 427 -14.74 20.65 -2.20
N SER A 428 -15.98 21.06 -1.88
CA SER A 428 -16.94 20.12 -1.29
C SER A 428 -17.51 19.15 -2.31
N THR A 429 -17.49 19.50 -3.61
CA THR A 429 -18.09 18.67 -4.66
C THR A 429 -17.08 18.15 -5.68
N PHE A 430 -15.85 18.69 -5.71
CA PHE A 430 -14.84 18.38 -6.70
C PHE A 430 -13.42 18.74 -6.22
N ASP A 431 -12.53 17.76 -6.18
CA ASP A 431 -11.11 17.94 -5.89
C ASP A 431 -10.22 17.39 -7.02
N SER A 432 -8.92 17.31 -6.76
CA SER A 432 -7.93 16.86 -7.74
C SER A 432 -8.06 15.40 -8.16
N ASP A 433 -8.56 14.52 -7.29
CA ASP A 433 -8.72 13.10 -7.59
C ASP A 433 -9.98 12.86 -8.41
N LEU A 434 -11.09 13.51 -8.04
CA LEU A 434 -12.30 13.43 -8.85
C LEU A 434 -12.07 14.05 -10.24
N GLY A 435 -11.24 15.09 -10.32
CA GLY A 435 -10.80 15.67 -11.59
C GLY A 435 -9.96 14.70 -12.44
N ALA A 436 -9.08 13.92 -11.82
CA ALA A 436 -8.37 12.86 -12.52
C ALA A 436 -9.31 11.75 -13.01
N GLY A 437 -10.26 11.31 -12.18
CA GLY A 437 -11.27 10.33 -12.61
C GLY A 437 -12.11 10.83 -13.80
N LEU A 438 -12.47 12.12 -13.82
CA LEU A 438 -13.16 12.75 -14.95
C LEU A 438 -12.30 12.72 -16.22
N CYS A 439 -11.04 13.13 -16.15
CA CYS A 439 -10.13 13.10 -17.30
C CYS A 439 -9.90 11.66 -17.81
N ASN A 440 -9.77 10.69 -16.91
CA ASN A 440 -9.59 9.28 -17.27
C ASN A 440 -10.80 8.75 -18.05
N ALA A 441 -12.02 9.04 -17.58
CA ALA A 441 -13.24 8.67 -18.31
C ALA A 441 -13.33 9.33 -19.71
N LEU A 442 -12.84 10.55 -19.87
CA LEU A 442 -12.82 11.27 -21.15
C LEU A 442 -11.75 10.75 -22.11
N ILE A 443 -10.62 10.25 -21.58
CA ILE A 443 -9.60 9.54 -22.33
C ILE A 443 -10.18 8.24 -22.89
N ASP A 444 -10.82 7.42 -22.06
CA ASP A 444 -11.47 6.17 -22.49
C ASP A 444 -12.57 6.40 -23.53
N LEU A 445 -13.36 7.47 -23.37
CA LEU A 445 -14.41 7.86 -24.31
C LEU A 445 -13.86 8.40 -25.66
N LYS A 446 -12.54 8.70 -25.72
CA LYS A 446 -11.90 9.40 -26.85
C LYS A 446 -12.68 10.68 -27.19
N ALA A 447 -12.92 11.51 -26.18
CA ALA A 447 -13.78 12.69 -26.28
C ALA A 447 -13.08 13.91 -26.90
N GLU A 448 -12.71 13.83 -28.18
CA GLU A 448 -12.06 14.93 -28.93
C GLU A 448 -12.90 16.23 -28.87
N GLU A 449 -14.23 16.10 -28.87
CA GLU A 449 -15.17 17.21 -28.84
C GLU A 449 -15.15 18.05 -27.56
N LEU A 450 -14.47 17.56 -26.52
CA LEU A 450 -14.40 18.19 -25.20
C LEU A 450 -13.00 18.74 -24.89
N LEU A 451 -12.03 18.62 -25.81
CA LEU A 451 -10.67 19.15 -25.60
C LEU A 451 -10.62 20.63 -25.18
N PRO A 452 -11.44 21.56 -25.74
CA PRO A 452 -11.46 22.95 -25.29
C PRO A 452 -11.86 23.12 -23.82
N GLU A 453 -12.89 22.39 -23.37
CA GLU A 453 -13.36 22.39 -21.98
C GLU A 453 -12.37 21.69 -21.05
N ILE A 454 -11.79 20.56 -21.46
CA ILE A 454 -10.74 19.86 -20.71
C ILE A 454 -9.55 20.79 -20.48
N LYS A 455 -9.11 21.53 -21.51
CA LYS A 455 -8.03 22.51 -21.37
C LYS A 455 -8.35 23.56 -20.31
N GLN A 456 -9.56 24.11 -20.34
CA GLN A 456 -9.99 25.09 -19.35
C GLN A 456 -10.03 24.49 -17.94
N LEU A 457 -10.47 23.24 -17.80
CA LEU A 457 -10.46 22.52 -16.52
C LEU A 457 -9.04 22.49 -15.92
N TYR A 458 -8.03 22.08 -16.69
CA TYR A 458 -6.62 22.09 -16.23
C TYR A 458 -6.08 23.50 -15.93
N GLU A 459 -6.61 24.54 -16.55
CA GLU A 459 -6.20 25.93 -16.30
C GLU A 459 -6.76 26.48 -14.97
N VAL A 460 -7.94 26.01 -14.54
CA VAL A 460 -8.66 26.61 -13.39
C VAL A 460 -8.83 25.69 -12.18
N CYS A 461 -8.77 24.38 -12.37
CA CYS A 461 -8.88 23.38 -11.30
C CYS A 461 -7.50 22.76 -11.04
N ASP A 462 -7.27 22.32 -9.80
CA ASP A 462 -6.14 21.45 -9.52
C ASP A 462 -6.55 20.02 -9.91
N ILE A 463 -5.77 19.38 -10.77
CA ILE A 463 -6.02 18.02 -11.26
C ILE A 463 -4.84 17.15 -10.84
N ASN A 464 -5.11 15.95 -10.35
CA ASN A 464 -4.06 15.00 -10.01
C ASN A 464 -3.38 14.49 -11.30
N ILE A 465 -2.28 15.15 -11.66
CA ILE A 465 -1.50 14.85 -12.87
C ILE A 465 -0.68 13.56 -12.76
N LEU A 466 -0.57 12.95 -11.57
CA LEU A 466 0.13 11.67 -11.42
C LEU A 466 -0.65 10.52 -12.07
N VAL A 467 -1.96 10.68 -12.23
CA VAL A 467 -2.84 9.66 -12.83
C VAL A 467 -2.81 9.75 -14.36
N ASN A 468 -3.16 10.90 -14.93
CA ASN A 468 -3.35 11.06 -16.39
C ASN A 468 -2.28 11.92 -17.09
N GLY A 469 -1.35 12.50 -16.33
CA GLY A 469 -0.47 13.55 -16.83
C GLY A 469 -1.15 14.92 -16.91
N ASP A 470 -0.43 15.87 -17.51
CA ASP A 470 -0.93 17.20 -17.80
C ASP A 470 -1.93 17.20 -18.98
N TYR A 471 -2.41 18.39 -19.35
CA TYR A 471 -3.33 18.55 -20.48
C TYR A 471 -2.77 18.01 -21.80
N GLU A 472 -1.48 18.18 -22.09
CA GLU A 472 -0.93 17.75 -23.37
C GLU A 472 -0.81 16.23 -23.44
N GLU A 473 -0.44 15.55 -22.35
CA GLU A 473 -0.50 14.08 -22.27
C GLU A 473 -1.95 13.57 -22.34
N THR A 474 -2.88 14.18 -21.60
CA THR A 474 -4.32 13.83 -21.67
C THR A 474 -4.87 13.96 -23.09
N LYS A 475 -4.58 15.07 -23.77
CA LYS A 475 -4.97 15.30 -25.17
C LYS A 475 -4.37 14.26 -26.10
N LYS A 476 -3.10 13.90 -25.90
CA LYS A 476 -2.42 12.87 -26.67
C LYS A 476 -3.07 11.50 -26.49
N TYR A 477 -3.49 11.13 -25.29
CA TYR A 477 -4.22 9.88 -25.05
C TYR A 477 -5.63 9.88 -25.66
N ILE A 478 -6.34 11.00 -25.63
CA ILE A 478 -7.64 11.16 -26.31
C ILE A 478 -7.51 10.98 -27.82
N LEU A 479 -6.44 11.51 -28.42
CA LEU A 479 -6.21 11.49 -29.87
C LEU A 479 -5.47 10.23 -30.36
N SER A 480 -5.03 9.35 -29.46
CA SER A 480 -4.30 8.15 -29.87
C SER A 480 -5.25 7.11 -30.49
N ASP A 481 -4.78 6.47 -31.56
CA ASP A 481 -5.46 5.32 -32.17
C ASP A 481 -5.23 4.01 -31.38
N ASP A 482 -4.37 4.05 -30.36
CA ASP A 482 -4.12 2.90 -29.50
C ASP A 482 -5.40 2.55 -28.74
N GLU A 483 -5.81 1.27 -28.84
CA GLU A 483 -6.75 0.66 -27.92
C GLU A 483 -6.10 0.71 -26.52
N LEU A 484 -6.35 1.80 -25.80
CA LEU A 484 -6.15 1.82 -24.37
C LEU A 484 -7.05 0.70 -23.84
N SER A 485 -6.48 -0.25 -23.10
CA SER A 485 -7.30 -1.20 -22.37
C SER A 485 -8.10 -0.39 -21.37
N SER A 486 -9.35 -0.06 -21.70
CA SER A 486 -10.26 0.50 -20.73
C SER A 486 -10.32 -0.51 -19.60
N SER A 487 -9.77 -0.14 -18.44
CA SER A 487 -9.78 -0.96 -17.23
C SER A 487 -11.21 -1.23 -16.75
N TYR A 488 -12.19 -0.51 -17.31
CA TYR A 488 -13.58 -0.51 -16.87
C TYR A 488 -14.59 -0.89 -17.96
N THR A 489 -14.19 -1.54 -19.06
CA THR A 489 -15.15 -1.93 -20.11
C THR A 489 -16.20 -2.89 -19.53
N ILE A 490 -17.47 -2.46 -19.54
CA ILE A 490 -18.57 -3.25 -18.99
C ILE A 490 -19.03 -4.26 -20.05
N ASP A 491 -18.70 -5.53 -19.81
CA ASP A 491 -19.31 -6.64 -20.55
C ASP A 491 -20.60 -7.08 -19.85
N ARG A 492 -21.73 -7.00 -20.57
CA ARG A 492 -23.06 -7.33 -20.06
C ARG A 492 -23.26 -8.84 -19.94
N LYS A 493 -22.70 -9.41 -18.88
CA LYS A 493 -22.77 -10.84 -18.55
C LYS A 493 -24.11 -11.23 -17.92
N ASN A 494 -24.52 -12.47 -18.12
CA ASN A 494 -25.61 -13.05 -17.33
C ASN A 494 -25.12 -13.38 -15.91
N ILE A 495 -26.05 -13.64 -14.99
CA ILE A 495 -25.74 -13.88 -13.58
C ILE A 495 -24.65 -14.95 -13.34
N TYR A 496 -24.61 -16.04 -14.11
CA TYR A 496 -23.60 -17.10 -13.94
C TYR A 496 -22.22 -16.66 -14.40
N ASP A 497 -22.13 -15.99 -15.55
CA ASP A 497 -20.87 -15.44 -16.06
C ASP A 497 -20.35 -14.30 -15.17
N THR A 498 -21.26 -13.52 -14.58
CA THR A 498 -20.94 -12.50 -13.56
C THR A 498 -20.30 -13.12 -12.32
N TYR A 499 -20.86 -14.19 -11.76
CA TYR A 499 -20.26 -14.91 -10.63
C TYR A 499 -18.94 -15.62 -11.00
N LYS A 500 -18.83 -16.17 -12.21
CA LYS A 500 -17.60 -16.78 -12.69
C LYS A 500 -16.45 -15.76 -12.77
N ASN A 501 -16.75 -14.56 -13.25
CA ASN A 501 -15.80 -13.45 -13.31
C ASN A 501 -15.44 -12.95 -11.90
N TYR A 502 -16.43 -12.82 -11.01
CA TYR A 502 -16.19 -12.47 -9.62
C TYR A 502 -15.22 -13.44 -8.93
N LYS A 503 -15.44 -14.74 -9.14
CA LYS A 503 -14.57 -15.77 -8.57
C LYS A 503 -13.12 -15.68 -9.06
N SER A 504 -12.86 -15.22 -10.28
CA SER A 504 -11.49 -15.15 -10.81
C SER A 504 -10.62 -14.09 -10.15
N TYR A 505 -11.19 -13.12 -9.43
CA TYR A 505 -10.39 -12.14 -8.67
C TYR A 505 -9.73 -12.73 -7.42
N PHE A 506 -10.10 -13.95 -7.01
CA PHE A 506 -9.67 -14.59 -5.76
C PHE A 506 -8.95 -15.94 -5.96
N ASN A 507 -8.57 -16.33 -7.19
CA ASN A 507 -7.86 -17.59 -7.45
C ASN A 507 -6.46 -17.38 -8.03
#